data_AF-A0A3M0ZAR5-F1
#
_entry.id   AF-A0A3M0ZAR5-F1
#
_cell.length_a   1.000
_cell.length_b   1.000
_cell.length_c   1.000
_cell.angle_alpha   90.00
_cell.angle_beta   90.00
_cell.angle_gamma   90.00
#
_symmetry.space_group_name_H-M   'P 1'
#
loop_
_entity.id
_entity.type
_entity.pdbx_description
1 polymer ?
#
loop_
_entity_poly.entity_id
_entity_poly.type
_entity_poly.pdbx_seq_one_letter_code
_entity_poly.pdbx_strand_id
1 'polypeptide(L)'
;MSSSKVILFLTDGLDYCLVHRYLNDMPNTCRIIREGFHGRILPFTSTWGNINFDSLLTGTAPGTHYRIEDGAETLWQALERDGRRTALIDPGCRVETGDRVLKIACAGPAFTAYQCGPRVFQTPDVTDGIHDLAACNRSGWPPGGGPTPNRSIQLVHQPRRVGGVLQTHATILDGVELCLTLDDNTITVHNHNRLIATANTESWSDWTTIRHDAELFAIRFKLLHCHEASFALQASSAFPLSKLAPTPTIRERLLDCLGPYFKGTAIPPRPDDPAWESGVSELFEQATWVVNAARIMLGEFDVDLVVHKNFIVDAANHQCAAQIDPTYHRYNPETAFAFDEVLHKSYTNFDRIVGQLLDVASELGNTHVVIAGDHGICVNNWVCDINARLHDAGWLRFDSRGNVDEQGSKVFTKRSRQGNEIFINPSLAEEERDQLRRKV
;
A
#
# COMPACT_ATOMS: atom_id res chain seq x y z
N MET A 1 -18.38 -29.15 -18.47
CA MET A 1 -18.73 -27.80 -17.95
C MET A 1 -17.43 -27.08 -17.71
N SER A 2 -17.28 -25.82 -18.13
CA SER A 2 -16.09 -25.01 -17.82
C SER A 2 -15.89 -24.96 -16.30
N SER A 3 -14.64 -25.03 -15.82
CA SER A 3 -14.33 -24.84 -14.39
C SER A 3 -14.76 -23.42 -13.97
N SER A 4 -15.37 -23.28 -12.79
CA SER A 4 -15.67 -21.95 -12.24
C SER A 4 -14.40 -21.25 -11.83
N LYS A 5 -14.29 -19.97 -12.19
CA LYS A 5 -13.14 -19.10 -11.87
C LYS A 5 -13.51 -18.10 -10.79
N VAL A 6 -12.54 -17.63 -10.03
CA VAL A 6 -12.75 -16.68 -8.94
C VAL A 6 -11.73 -15.56 -8.98
N ILE A 7 -12.20 -14.32 -8.84
CA ILE A 7 -11.37 -13.16 -8.55
C ILE A 7 -11.65 -12.75 -7.10
N LEU A 8 -10.65 -12.89 -6.23
CA LEU A 8 -10.68 -12.45 -4.84
C LEU A 8 -9.92 -11.12 -4.73
N PHE A 9 -10.69 -10.02 -4.72
CA PHE A 9 -10.20 -8.65 -4.66
C PHE A 9 -10.33 -8.10 -3.24
N LEU A 10 -9.28 -8.30 -2.46
CA LEU A 10 -9.20 -7.95 -1.05
C LEU A 10 -8.85 -6.46 -0.91
N THR A 11 -9.71 -5.65 -0.31
CA THR A 11 -9.52 -4.18 -0.25
C THR A 11 -9.21 -3.75 1.18
N ASP A 12 -7.98 -3.27 1.39
CA ASP A 12 -7.52 -2.70 2.66
C ASP A 12 -8.42 -1.53 3.08
N GLY A 13 -8.81 -1.50 4.35
CA GLY A 13 -9.58 -0.40 4.94
C GLY A 13 -10.97 -0.18 4.34
N LEU A 14 -11.58 -1.14 3.63
CA LEU A 14 -12.90 -0.96 3.02
C LEU A 14 -14.00 -0.77 4.08
N ASP A 15 -14.31 0.49 4.38
CA ASP A 15 -15.27 0.84 5.42
C ASP A 15 -16.72 0.76 4.93
N TYR A 16 -17.54 -0.04 5.63
CA TYR A 16 -18.94 -0.24 5.28
C TYR A 16 -19.75 1.07 5.32
N CYS A 17 -19.52 1.93 6.31
CA CYS A 17 -20.28 3.17 6.45
C CYS A 17 -19.93 4.15 5.32
N LEU A 18 -18.67 4.22 4.93
CA LEU A 18 -18.23 5.06 3.81
C LEU A 18 -18.72 4.52 2.45
N VAL A 19 -18.72 3.20 2.22
CA VAL A 19 -19.36 2.62 1.03
C VAL A 19 -20.82 3.06 0.93
N HIS A 20 -21.57 2.97 2.03
CA HIS A 20 -22.98 3.36 2.05
C HIS A 20 -23.19 4.88 1.95
N ARG A 21 -22.27 5.70 2.48
CA ARG A 21 -22.31 7.15 2.37
C ARG A 21 -22.26 7.60 0.90
N TYR A 22 -21.42 6.97 0.09
CA TYR A 22 -21.19 7.37 -1.31
C TYR A 22 -21.98 6.53 -2.32
N LEU A 23 -22.87 5.64 -1.86
CA LEU A 23 -23.49 4.61 -2.69
C LEU A 23 -24.25 5.16 -3.92
N ASN A 24 -24.84 6.35 -3.81
CA ASN A 24 -25.55 7.01 -4.92
C ASN A 24 -24.65 7.30 -6.14
N ASP A 25 -23.35 7.49 -5.92
CA ASP A 25 -22.36 7.75 -6.96
C ASP A 25 -21.53 6.50 -7.30
N MET A 26 -21.94 5.33 -6.81
CA MET A 26 -21.26 4.05 -6.98
C MET A 26 -22.17 3.03 -7.68
N PRO A 27 -22.50 3.21 -8.97
CA PRO A 27 -23.46 2.38 -9.69
C PRO A 27 -23.04 0.92 -9.84
N ASN A 28 -21.74 0.62 -9.94
CA ASN A 28 -21.27 -0.77 -10.07
C ASN A 28 -21.36 -1.51 -8.73
N THR A 29 -21.11 -0.82 -7.64
CA THR A 29 -21.27 -1.32 -6.28
C THR A 29 -22.75 -1.54 -5.96
N CYS A 30 -23.62 -0.60 -6.35
CA CYS A 30 -25.07 -0.80 -6.31
C CYS A 30 -25.50 -2.05 -7.08
N ARG A 31 -24.90 -2.29 -8.25
CA ARG A 31 -25.16 -3.48 -9.06
C ARG A 31 -24.77 -4.76 -8.33
N ILE A 32 -23.56 -4.84 -7.74
CA ILE A 32 -23.14 -6.01 -6.94
C ILE A 32 -24.07 -6.24 -5.75
N ILE A 33 -24.46 -5.18 -5.04
CA ILE A 33 -25.39 -5.26 -3.91
C ILE A 33 -26.75 -5.82 -4.34
N ARG A 34 -27.26 -5.38 -5.49
CA ARG A 34 -28.58 -5.81 -6.02
C ARG A 34 -28.57 -7.21 -6.61
N GLU A 35 -27.53 -7.56 -7.35
CA GLU A 35 -27.46 -8.78 -8.16
C GLU A 35 -26.69 -9.93 -7.48
N GLY A 36 -25.91 -9.62 -6.44
CA GLY A 36 -25.06 -10.56 -5.72
C GLY A 36 -25.45 -10.76 -4.25
N PHE A 37 -24.47 -11.19 -3.47
CA PHE A 37 -24.56 -11.27 -2.01
C PHE A 37 -23.69 -10.19 -1.40
N HIS A 38 -24.23 -9.43 -0.46
CA HIS A 38 -23.50 -8.41 0.28
C HIS A 38 -23.84 -8.51 1.77
N GLY A 39 -22.87 -8.19 2.63
CA GLY A 39 -23.04 -8.26 4.07
C GLY A 39 -21.90 -7.60 4.83
N ARG A 40 -22.10 -7.40 6.14
CA ARG A 40 -21.04 -6.95 7.04
C ARG A 40 -20.29 -8.15 7.58
N ILE A 41 -18.98 -8.04 7.60
CA ILE A 41 -18.10 -8.98 8.31
C ILE A 41 -17.44 -8.25 9.48
N LEU A 42 -17.27 -8.96 10.60
CA LEU A 42 -16.55 -8.42 11.75
C LEU A 42 -15.08 -8.83 11.63
N PRO A 43 -14.15 -7.87 11.62
CA PRO A 43 -12.73 -8.20 11.61
C PRO A 43 -12.29 -8.75 12.98
N PHE A 44 -11.23 -9.54 12.99
CA PHE A 44 -10.54 -9.88 14.22
C PHE A 44 -9.83 -8.66 14.78
N THR A 45 -9.91 -8.50 16.10
CA THR A 45 -9.01 -7.63 16.86
C THR A 45 -7.69 -8.39 17.04
N SER A 46 -6.52 -7.85 16.70
CA SER A 46 -6.16 -6.51 16.21
C SER A 46 -6.46 -6.32 14.72
N THR A 47 -7.08 -5.20 14.33
CA THR A 47 -7.57 -4.95 12.96
C THR A 47 -6.45 -4.55 11.99
N TRP A 48 -5.45 -5.40 11.84
CA TRP A 48 -4.39 -5.24 10.85
C TRP A 48 -4.69 -6.06 9.61
N GLY A 49 -4.35 -5.52 8.44
CA GLY A 49 -4.60 -6.23 7.20
C GLY A 49 -3.90 -7.58 7.08
N ASN A 50 -2.67 -7.74 7.59
CA ASN A 50 -2.03 -9.06 7.58
C ASN A 50 -2.85 -10.09 8.38
N ILE A 51 -3.36 -9.73 9.56
CA ILE A 51 -4.12 -10.65 10.42
C ILE A 51 -5.45 -11.04 9.78
N ASN A 52 -6.17 -10.06 9.26
CA ASN A 52 -7.52 -10.28 8.74
C ASN A 52 -7.52 -10.90 7.35
N PHE A 53 -6.59 -10.52 6.46
CA PHE A 53 -6.44 -11.21 5.19
C PHE A 53 -5.96 -12.66 5.36
N ASP A 54 -5.00 -12.93 6.25
CA ASP A 54 -4.61 -14.33 6.54
C ASP A 54 -5.81 -15.15 7.04
N SER A 55 -6.69 -14.55 7.85
CA SER A 55 -7.92 -15.18 8.31
C SER A 55 -8.91 -15.46 7.16
N LEU A 56 -9.10 -14.49 6.26
CA LEU A 56 -9.95 -14.66 5.06
C LEU A 56 -9.40 -15.72 4.11
N LEU A 57 -8.07 -15.80 3.98
CA LEU A 57 -7.38 -16.69 3.04
C LEU A 57 -7.24 -18.12 3.57
N THR A 58 -7.31 -18.34 4.88
CA THR A 58 -7.27 -19.67 5.51
C THR A 58 -8.63 -20.15 6.00
N GLY A 59 -9.60 -19.25 6.14
CA GLY A 59 -10.89 -19.56 6.78
C GLY A 59 -10.77 -19.84 8.28
N THR A 60 -9.65 -19.46 8.93
CA THR A 60 -9.40 -19.72 10.35
C THR A 60 -9.14 -18.44 11.13
N ALA A 61 -9.33 -18.49 12.46
CA ALA A 61 -9.01 -17.37 13.33
C ALA A 61 -7.49 -17.19 13.51
N PRO A 62 -7.02 -15.99 13.91
CA PRO A 62 -5.59 -15.72 14.12
C PRO A 62 -4.86 -16.71 15.03
N GLY A 63 -5.51 -17.22 16.07
CA GLY A 63 -4.94 -18.23 16.97
C GLY A 63 -4.63 -19.58 16.32
N THR A 64 -5.12 -19.82 15.10
CA THR A 64 -4.86 -21.03 14.31
C THR A 64 -3.77 -20.77 13.28
N HIS A 65 -3.91 -19.74 12.44
CA HIS A 65 -2.98 -19.53 11.32
C HIS A 65 -1.63 -18.90 11.71
N TYR A 66 -1.52 -18.23 12.87
CA TYR A 66 -0.23 -17.74 13.39
C TYR A 66 0.61 -18.80 14.13
N ARG A 67 0.19 -20.07 14.15
CA ARG A 67 0.98 -21.13 14.79
C ARG A 67 2.24 -21.42 13.98
N ILE A 68 3.40 -21.37 14.63
CA ILE A 68 4.73 -21.53 14.01
C ILE A 68 4.96 -22.96 13.49
N GLU A 69 4.38 -23.97 14.15
CA GLU A 69 4.62 -25.38 13.85
C GLU A 69 3.55 -26.00 12.93
N ASP A 70 2.30 -25.49 12.97
CA ASP A 70 1.12 -26.03 12.26
C ASP A 70 0.22 -24.88 11.76
N GLY A 71 0.75 -24.02 10.89
CA GLY A 71 -0.04 -22.95 10.25
C GLY A 71 -1.27 -23.52 9.52
N ALA A 72 -2.33 -22.72 9.38
CA ALA A 72 -3.52 -23.15 8.67
C ALA A 72 -3.26 -23.23 7.14
N GLU A 73 -3.82 -24.24 6.49
CA GLU A 73 -3.82 -24.35 5.03
C GLU A 73 -4.51 -23.13 4.42
N THR A 74 -3.89 -22.55 3.40
CA THR A 74 -4.44 -21.42 2.64
C THR A 74 -5.31 -21.90 1.48
N LEU A 75 -6.17 -21.02 0.98
CA LEU A 75 -7.06 -21.33 -0.14
C LEU A 75 -6.30 -21.84 -1.37
N TRP A 76 -5.14 -21.26 -1.69
CA TRP A 76 -4.36 -21.71 -2.85
C TRP A 76 -3.64 -23.03 -2.62
N GLN A 77 -3.23 -23.35 -1.39
CA GLN A 77 -2.68 -24.66 -1.05
C GLN A 77 -3.75 -25.76 -1.22
N ALA A 78 -4.97 -25.49 -0.72
CA ALA A 78 -6.10 -26.40 -0.92
C ALA A 78 -6.43 -26.60 -2.41
N LEU A 79 -6.44 -25.51 -3.21
CA LEU A 79 -6.67 -25.59 -4.65
C LEU A 79 -5.55 -26.32 -5.40
N GLU A 80 -4.29 -26.10 -5.02
CA GLU A 80 -3.14 -26.77 -5.61
C GLU A 80 -3.20 -28.29 -5.39
N ARG A 81 -3.59 -28.73 -4.18
CA ARG A 81 -3.84 -30.15 -3.87
C ARG A 81 -4.90 -30.76 -4.80
N ASP A 82 -5.91 -29.98 -5.15
CA ASP A 82 -6.98 -30.38 -6.06
C ASP A 82 -6.60 -30.20 -7.55
N GLY A 83 -5.33 -29.89 -7.84
CA GLY A 83 -4.81 -29.76 -9.20
C GLY A 83 -5.21 -28.46 -9.90
N ARG A 84 -5.68 -27.45 -9.17
CA ARG A 84 -6.08 -26.14 -9.69
C ARG A 84 -4.95 -25.12 -9.60
N ARG A 85 -5.05 -24.04 -10.38
CA ARG A 85 -3.99 -23.01 -10.45
C ARG A 85 -4.46 -21.70 -9.84
N THR A 86 -3.54 -21.03 -9.14
CA THR A 86 -3.79 -19.71 -8.54
C THR A 86 -2.78 -18.70 -9.05
N ALA A 87 -3.22 -17.46 -9.32
CA ALA A 87 -2.33 -16.31 -9.48
C ALA A 87 -2.46 -15.38 -8.28
N LEU A 88 -1.35 -15.12 -7.61
CA LEU A 88 -1.24 -14.16 -6.51
C LEU A 88 -0.63 -12.89 -7.08
N ILE A 89 -1.43 -11.83 -7.22
CA ILE A 89 -1.00 -10.55 -7.81
C ILE A 89 -0.74 -9.56 -6.69
N ASP A 90 0.52 -9.22 -6.44
CA ASP A 90 0.96 -8.37 -5.31
C ASP A 90 0.17 -8.64 -4.01
N PRO A 91 0.31 -9.83 -3.40
CA PRO A 91 -0.50 -10.20 -2.22
C PRO A 91 -0.13 -9.40 -0.95
N GLY A 92 0.91 -8.55 -0.98
CA GLY A 92 1.32 -7.73 0.15
C GLY A 92 1.96 -8.47 1.33
N CYS A 93 2.02 -9.80 1.31
CA CYS A 93 2.63 -10.62 2.35
C CYS A 93 3.58 -11.69 1.76
N ARG A 94 4.37 -12.34 2.62
CA ARG A 94 5.22 -13.47 2.22
C ARG A 94 4.33 -14.69 2.05
N VAL A 95 4.25 -15.20 0.83
CA VAL A 95 3.37 -16.33 0.51
C VAL A 95 4.17 -17.57 0.18
N GLU A 96 3.87 -18.67 0.88
CA GLU A 96 4.33 -20.01 0.50
C GLU A 96 3.56 -20.48 -0.73
N THR A 97 4.29 -21.04 -1.69
CA THR A 97 3.76 -21.39 -3.01
C THR A 97 4.37 -22.68 -3.49
N GLY A 98 3.53 -23.60 -3.99
CA GLY A 98 3.98 -24.72 -4.82
C GLY A 98 3.96 -24.39 -6.32
N ASP A 99 4.09 -25.43 -7.14
CA ASP A 99 4.25 -25.36 -8.60
C ASP A 99 3.04 -24.79 -9.35
N ARG A 100 1.84 -24.80 -8.73
CA ARG A 100 0.58 -24.31 -9.33
C ARG A 100 0.19 -22.92 -8.88
N VAL A 101 1.04 -22.25 -8.10
CA VAL A 101 0.79 -20.89 -7.60
C VAL A 101 1.74 -19.89 -8.26
N LEU A 102 1.19 -19.07 -9.14
CA LEU A 102 1.91 -18.08 -9.93
C LEU A 102 1.99 -16.76 -9.16
N LYS A 103 3.21 -16.32 -8.84
CA LYS A 103 3.46 -15.01 -8.21
C LYS A 103 3.60 -13.93 -9.27
N ILE A 104 2.64 -13.04 -9.35
CA ILE A 104 2.65 -11.90 -10.28
C ILE A 104 2.92 -10.63 -9.48
N ALA A 105 3.80 -9.77 -10.00
CA ALA A 105 4.17 -8.50 -9.38
C ALA A 105 4.65 -8.63 -7.91
N CYS A 106 5.28 -9.75 -7.55
CA CYS A 106 5.66 -10.05 -6.17
C CYS A 106 7.16 -9.79 -5.94
N ALA A 107 7.53 -8.57 -5.58
CA ALA A 107 8.93 -8.22 -5.38
C ALA A 107 9.55 -8.75 -4.06
N GLY A 108 8.71 -9.22 -3.13
CA GLY A 108 9.08 -9.77 -1.81
C GLY A 108 9.46 -8.69 -0.78
N PRO A 109 9.64 -9.05 0.51
CA PRO A 109 9.94 -8.08 1.58
C PRO A 109 11.33 -7.43 1.47
N ALA A 110 12.26 -8.03 0.71
CA ALA A 110 13.56 -7.42 0.38
C ALA A 110 13.42 -6.24 -0.61
N PHE A 111 12.25 -6.07 -1.22
CA PHE A 111 11.90 -4.89 -1.99
C PHE A 111 11.27 -3.87 -1.03
N THR A 112 12.13 -3.13 -0.34
CA THR A 112 11.66 -2.17 0.66
C THR A 112 11.07 -0.93 -0.02
N ALA A 113 10.01 -0.38 0.55
CA ALA A 113 9.46 0.92 0.13
C ALA A 113 10.54 2.03 0.15
N TYR A 114 11.56 1.89 0.99
CA TYR A 114 12.69 2.82 1.07
C TYR A 114 13.57 2.81 -0.19
N GLN A 115 13.88 1.63 -0.71
CA GLN A 115 14.76 1.48 -1.87
C GLN A 115 14.06 1.78 -3.19
N CYS A 116 12.88 1.20 -3.37
CA CYS A 116 12.22 1.13 -4.66
C CYS A 116 10.82 1.76 -4.66
N GLY A 117 10.38 2.32 -3.53
CA GLY A 117 9.10 2.99 -3.44
C GLY A 117 9.05 4.31 -4.20
N PRO A 118 7.83 4.80 -4.45
CA PRO A 118 7.60 6.06 -5.13
C PRO A 118 8.14 7.22 -4.28
N ARG A 119 8.62 8.29 -4.92
CA ARG A 119 9.24 9.44 -4.23
C ARG A 119 9.02 10.76 -4.95
N VAL A 120 9.18 11.85 -4.22
CA VAL A 120 9.21 13.21 -4.78
C VAL A 120 10.60 13.79 -4.57
N PHE A 121 11.31 14.09 -5.67
CA PHE A 121 12.54 14.88 -5.63
C PHE A 121 12.17 16.36 -5.59
N GLN A 122 12.59 17.07 -4.56
CA GLN A 122 12.12 18.43 -4.31
C GLN A 122 13.27 19.34 -3.90
N THR A 123 13.26 20.58 -4.39
CA THR A 123 14.25 21.58 -3.95
C THR A 123 13.92 22.09 -2.54
N PRO A 124 14.91 22.49 -1.71
CA PRO A 124 14.68 22.82 -0.31
C PRO A 124 13.77 24.03 -0.03
N ASP A 125 13.60 24.89 -1.03
CA ASP A 125 12.75 26.08 -0.96
C ASP A 125 11.27 25.78 -1.21
N VAL A 126 10.96 24.62 -1.79
CA VAL A 126 9.59 24.14 -1.93
C VAL A 126 9.18 23.51 -0.61
N THR A 127 8.10 24.02 -0.02
CA THR A 127 7.54 23.51 1.25
C THR A 127 6.22 22.76 1.07
N ASP A 128 5.70 22.72 -0.16
CA ASP A 128 4.46 22.01 -0.50
C ASP A 128 4.48 20.54 -0.10
N GLY A 129 3.42 20.08 0.56
CA GLY A 129 3.28 18.70 1.02
C GLY A 129 4.24 18.30 2.14
N ILE A 130 4.99 19.25 2.72
CA ILE A 130 5.77 19.08 3.96
C ILE A 130 4.91 19.55 5.13
N HIS A 131 4.53 18.61 5.98
CA HIS A 131 3.77 18.87 7.20
C HIS A 131 4.64 18.50 8.40
N ASP A 132 4.65 19.39 9.39
CA ASP A 132 5.45 19.22 10.59
C ASP A 132 4.90 18.04 11.42
N LEU A 133 5.66 16.95 11.48
CA LEU A 133 5.38 15.85 12.37
C LEU A 133 5.87 16.26 13.75
N ALA A 134 4.93 16.56 14.65
CA ALA A 134 5.25 16.79 16.05
C ALA A 134 6.21 15.70 16.57
N ALA A 135 7.35 16.13 17.12
CA ALA A 135 8.41 15.24 17.56
C ALA A 135 7.85 14.17 18.52
N CYS A 136 8.12 12.89 18.22
CA CYS A 136 7.82 11.81 19.16
C CYS A 136 8.58 12.08 20.47
N ASN A 137 7.88 12.00 21.59
CA ASN A 137 8.48 12.07 22.90
C ASN A 137 9.38 10.83 23.16
N ARG A 138 10.05 10.82 24.31
CA ARG A 138 11.01 9.76 24.69
C ARG A 138 10.41 8.35 24.80
N SER A 139 9.10 8.18 24.98
CA SER A 139 8.46 6.85 24.99
C SER A 139 8.10 6.33 23.59
N GLY A 140 8.47 7.07 22.54
CA GLY A 140 8.08 6.77 21.16
C GLY A 140 6.65 7.20 20.85
N TRP A 141 6.16 8.24 21.54
CA TRP A 141 4.78 8.69 21.51
C TRP A 141 4.59 10.08 20.89
N PRO A 142 3.55 10.32 20.06
CA PRO A 142 2.55 9.34 19.63
C PRO A 142 3.17 8.24 18.75
N PRO A 143 2.57 7.04 18.69
CA PRO A 143 3.14 5.93 17.96
C PRO A 143 3.24 6.30 16.47
N GLY A 144 4.48 6.44 15.98
CA GLY A 144 4.79 6.87 14.61
C GLY A 144 4.56 5.80 13.53
N GLY A 145 3.45 5.06 13.59
CA GLY A 145 3.20 3.92 12.71
C GLY A 145 2.03 4.06 11.73
N GLY A 146 1.30 5.18 11.74
CA GLY A 146 0.34 5.47 10.66
C GLY A 146 1.08 5.81 9.37
N PRO A 147 0.46 5.69 8.18
CA PRO A 147 1.05 6.21 6.96
C PRO A 147 1.44 7.67 7.20
N THR A 148 2.70 8.01 6.89
CA THR A 148 3.20 9.35 7.11
C THR A 148 2.30 10.33 6.37
N PRO A 149 1.77 11.36 7.05
CA PRO A 149 0.98 12.41 6.42
C PRO A 149 1.95 13.35 5.69
N ASN A 150 2.89 12.82 4.93
CA ASN A 150 3.87 13.58 4.17
C ASN A 150 4.12 12.83 2.88
N ARG A 151 4.43 13.59 1.83
CA ARG A 151 5.02 12.99 0.64
C ARG A 151 6.28 12.20 1.02
N SER A 152 6.59 11.16 0.26
CA SER A 152 7.88 10.46 0.34
C SER A 152 8.97 11.34 -0.30
N ILE A 153 9.38 12.40 0.39
CA ILE A 153 10.26 13.44 -0.15
C ILE A 153 11.73 13.04 -0.01
N GLN A 154 12.47 13.32 -1.07
CA GLN A 154 13.92 13.37 -1.08
C GLN A 154 14.35 14.78 -1.50
N LEU A 155 14.92 15.53 -0.55
CA LEU A 155 15.46 16.85 -0.85
C LEU A 155 16.70 16.72 -1.74
N VAL A 156 16.73 17.49 -2.82
CA VAL A 156 17.88 17.62 -3.70
C VAL A 156 18.62 18.93 -3.43
N HIS A 157 19.83 19.07 -3.95
CA HIS A 157 20.51 20.35 -3.91
C HIS A 157 19.82 21.38 -4.82
N GLN A 158 19.95 22.66 -4.46
CA GLN A 158 19.51 23.75 -5.32
C GLN A 158 20.17 23.66 -6.70
N PRO A 159 19.42 23.76 -7.81
CA PRO A 159 19.97 23.70 -9.14
C PRO A 159 21.05 24.75 -9.38
N ARG A 160 22.09 24.36 -10.10
CA ARG A 160 23.21 25.23 -10.50
C ARG A 160 23.25 25.38 -11.99
N ARG A 161 23.63 26.56 -12.47
CA ARG A 161 23.78 26.81 -13.91
C ARG A 161 25.07 26.17 -14.42
N VAL A 162 24.94 25.20 -15.33
CA VAL A 162 26.05 24.49 -15.99
C VAL A 162 25.83 24.63 -17.50
N GLY A 163 26.78 25.23 -18.20
CA GLY A 163 26.65 25.44 -19.66
C GLY A 163 25.43 26.27 -20.09
N GLY A 164 24.89 27.11 -19.20
CA GLY A 164 23.71 27.94 -19.46
C GLY A 164 22.37 27.33 -19.01
N VAL A 165 22.35 26.05 -18.61
CA VAL A 165 21.13 25.34 -18.19
C VAL A 165 21.17 25.04 -16.69
N LEU A 166 20.02 25.04 -16.02
CA LEU A 166 19.92 24.69 -14.60
C LEU A 166 19.97 23.18 -14.42
N GLN A 167 20.87 22.70 -13.56
CA GLN A 167 21.09 21.28 -13.31
C GLN A 167 21.19 20.96 -11.83
N THR A 168 20.65 19.82 -11.42
CA THR A 168 20.85 19.23 -10.10
C THR A 168 20.94 17.70 -10.19
N HIS A 169 21.23 17.06 -9.06
CA HIS A 169 21.35 15.61 -8.96
C HIS A 169 20.36 15.04 -7.95
N ALA A 170 19.82 13.87 -8.27
CA ALA A 170 18.98 13.05 -7.43
C ALA A 170 19.56 11.63 -7.36
N THR A 171 19.17 10.87 -6.34
CA THR A 171 19.58 9.47 -6.18
C THR A 171 18.36 8.59 -6.01
N ILE A 172 18.30 7.46 -6.70
CA ILE A 172 17.25 6.44 -6.57
C ILE A 172 17.88 5.04 -6.39
N LEU A 173 17.09 4.05 -5.95
CA LEU A 173 17.55 2.66 -5.80
C LEU A 173 18.83 2.52 -4.98
N ASP A 174 18.98 3.29 -3.89
CA ASP A 174 20.15 3.29 -3.00
C ASP A 174 21.51 3.47 -3.70
N GLY A 175 21.58 4.24 -4.79
CA GLY A 175 22.87 4.63 -5.37
C GLY A 175 22.86 5.02 -6.84
N VAL A 176 21.74 4.85 -7.55
CA VAL A 176 21.66 5.31 -8.94
C VAL A 176 21.52 6.83 -8.97
N GLU A 177 22.54 7.49 -9.52
CA GLU A 177 22.51 8.93 -9.75
C GLU A 177 21.69 9.29 -11.00
N LEU A 178 20.87 10.33 -10.83
CA LEU A 178 20.10 10.99 -11.87
C LEU A 178 20.60 12.44 -11.98
N CYS A 179 20.90 12.88 -13.20
CA CYS A 179 21.11 14.29 -13.50
C CYS A 179 19.79 14.87 -14.02
N LEU A 180 19.29 15.89 -13.34
CA LEU A 180 18.05 16.59 -13.65
C LEU A 180 18.43 17.91 -14.30
N THR A 181 17.96 18.13 -15.53
CA THR A 181 18.15 19.40 -16.23
C THR A 181 16.80 20.09 -16.35
N LEU A 182 16.72 21.32 -15.87
CA LEU A 182 15.50 22.11 -15.79
C LEU A 182 15.42 23.06 -16.97
N ASP A 183 14.22 23.12 -17.56
CA ASP A 183 13.75 24.10 -18.53
C ASP A 183 12.40 24.65 -18.03
N ASP A 184 11.96 25.80 -18.53
CA ASP A 184 10.89 26.63 -17.92
C ASP A 184 9.65 25.82 -17.50
N ASN A 185 9.25 24.81 -18.29
CA ASN A 185 8.10 23.95 -18.02
C ASN A 185 8.41 22.43 -18.06
N THR A 186 9.68 22.03 -18.17
CA THR A 186 10.03 20.61 -18.30
C THR A 186 11.29 20.26 -17.52
N ILE A 187 11.38 19.01 -17.10
CA ILE A 187 12.62 18.44 -16.54
C ILE A 187 13.03 17.26 -17.39
N THR A 188 14.26 17.27 -17.90
CA THR A 188 14.87 16.08 -18.50
C THR A 188 15.67 15.33 -17.45
N VAL A 189 15.49 14.01 -17.44
CA VAL A 189 16.14 13.10 -16.51
C VAL A 189 17.18 12.30 -17.28
N HIS A 190 18.43 12.37 -16.83
CA HIS A 190 19.56 11.64 -17.40
C HIS A 190 20.12 10.63 -16.40
N ASN A 191 20.45 9.43 -16.87
CA ASN A 191 21.25 8.46 -16.13
C ASN A 191 22.51 8.12 -16.95
N HIS A 192 23.70 8.30 -16.36
CA HIS A 192 24.99 8.16 -17.05
C HIS A 192 25.06 8.91 -18.40
N ASN A 193 24.64 10.19 -18.40
CA ASN A 193 24.55 11.07 -19.58
C ASN A 193 23.54 10.66 -20.67
N ARG A 194 22.84 9.53 -20.53
CA ARG A 194 21.76 9.14 -21.42
C ARG A 194 20.45 9.78 -20.95
N LEU A 195 19.75 10.47 -21.85
CA LEU A 195 18.37 10.92 -21.61
C LEU A 195 17.47 9.70 -21.43
N ILE A 196 16.80 9.60 -20.29
CA ILE A 196 15.89 8.49 -19.97
C ILE A 196 14.43 8.92 -19.89
N ALA A 197 14.14 10.19 -19.60
CA ALA A 197 12.78 10.72 -19.58
C ALA A 197 12.75 12.25 -19.76
N THR A 198 11.63 12.76 -20.24
CA THR A 198 11.25 14.17 -20.19
C THR A 198 9.92 14.27 -19.45
N ALA A 199 9.88 15.02 -18.35
CA ALA A 199 8.70 15.17 -17.51
C ALA A 199 8.11 16.58 -17.62
N ASN A 200 6.79 16.67 -17.58
CA ASN A 200 6.00 17.90 -17.59
C ASN A 200 4.82 17.78 -16.59
N THR A 201 4.05 18.85 -16.44
CA THR A 201 2.95 18.95 -15.47
C THR A 201 1.67 18.24 -15.91
N GLU A 202 1.50 18.04 -17.21
CA GLU A 202 0.26 17.54 -17.79
C GLU A 202 0.13 16.02 -17.66
N SER A 203 1.24 15.29 -17.86
CA SER A 203 1.22 13.84 -17.88
C SER A 203 2.47 13.21 -17.28
N TRP A 204 2.34 11.94 -16.92
CA TRP A 204 3.51 11.08 -16.72
C TRP A 204 4.34 10.98 -18.00
N SER A 205 5.65 10.86 -17.85
CA SER A 205 6.55 10.45 -18.92
C SER A 205 6.23 9.02 -19.36
N ASP A 206 6.70 8.64 -20.54
CA ASP A 206 6.76 7.23 -20.92
C ASP A 206 7.56 6.41 -19.90
N TRP A 207 7.26 5.11 -19.84
CA TRP A 207 8.05 4.17 -19.06
C TRP A 207 9.47 4.11 -19.61
N THR A 208 10.44 4.19 -18.70
CA THR A 208 11.85 4.00 -18.99
C THR A 208 12.44 2.94 -18.09
N THR A 209 13.68 2.55 -18.35
CA THR A 209 14.38 1.56 -17.54
C THR A 209 15.68 2.09 -17.00
N ILE A 210 15.95 1.76 -15.74
CA ILE A 210 17.19 2.04 -15.05
C ILE A 210 17.81 0.70 -14.64
N ARG A 211 19.12 0.58 -14.80
CA ARG A 211 19.86 -0.58 -14.32
C ARG A 211 20.41 -0.30 -12.93
N HIS A 212 20.19 -1.24 -12.01
CA HIS A 212 20.83 -1.26 -10.70
C HIS A 212 21.28 -2.70 -10.44
N ASP A 213 22.57 -2.87 -10.16
CA ASP A 213 23.24 -4.18 -10.18
C ASP A 213 22.97 -4.96 -11.49
N ALA A 214 22.49 -6.21 -11.37
CA ALA A 214 22.16 -7.08 -12.49
C ALA A 214 20.70 -6.93 -12.97
N GLU A 215 19.91 -6.04 -12.36
CA GLU A 215 18.47 -5.95 -12.55
C GLU A 215 18.07 -4.69 -13.34
N LEU A 216 16.99 -4.82 -14.12
CA LEU A 216 16.34 -3.70 -14.81
C LEU A 216 15.06 -3.31 -14.05
N PHE A 217 14.97 -2.03 -13.71
CA PHE A 217 13.84 -1.44 -13.02
C PHE A 217 13.09 -0.53 -13.98
N ALA A 218 11.79 -0.72 -14.07
CA ALA A 218 10.92 0.20 -14.79
C ALA A 218 10.50 1.36 -13.90
N ILE A 219 10.52 2.56 -14.46
CA ILE A 219 10.20 3.80 -13.76
C ILE A 219 9.64 4.83 -14.74
N ARG A 220 8.84 5.77 -14.23
CA ARG A 220 8.37 6.95 -14.95
C ARG A 220 8.37 8.17 -14.03
N PHE A 221 8.29 9.36 -14.62
CA PHE A 221 8.40 10.63 -13.90
C PHE A 221 7.24 11.56 -14.25
N LYS A 222 6.80 12.37 -13.30
CA LYS A 222 5.81 13.44 -13.52
C LYS A 222 6.28 14.70 -12.80
N LEU A 223 6.28 15.82 -13.52
CA LEU A 223 6.60 17.11 -12.90
C LEU A 223 5.36 17.58 -12.15
N LEU A 224 5.50 17.89 -10.86
CA LEU A 224 4.39 18.41 -10.06
C LEU A 224 4.33 19.92 -10.16
N HIS A 225 5.48 20.58 -10.08
CA HIS A 225 5.65 21.98 -10.40
C HIS A 225 7.10 22.26 -10.78
N CYS A 226 7.30 23.34 -11.53
CA CYS A 226 8.61 23.92 -11.81
C CYS A 226 8.44 25.43 -11.95
N HIS A 227 9.28 26.20 -11.27
CA HIS A 227 9.34 27.64 -11.40
C HIS A 227 10.77 28.11 -11.12
N GLU A 228 11.41 28.73 -12.12
CA GLU A 228 12.83 29.13 -12.05
C GLU A 228 13.75 27.96 -11.66
N ALA A 229 14.32 27.98 -10.45
CA ALA A 229 15.17 26.91 -9.90
C ALA A 229 14.43 26.00 -8.91
N SER A 230 13.15 26.27 -8.64
CA SER A 230 12.31 25.53 -7.69
C SER A 230 11.51 24.46 -8.41
N PHE A 231 11.53 23.22 -7.93
CA PHE A 231 10.72 22.15 -8.53
C PHE A 231 10.36 21.03 -7.55
N ALA A 232 9.33 20.27 -7.95
CA ALA A 232 9.01 18.97 -7.39
C ALA A 232 8.76 17.96 -8.52
N LEU A 233 9.56 16.91 -8.57
CA LEU A 233 9.49 15.84 -9.55
C LEU A 233 9.09 14.54 -8.87
N GLN A 234 7.93 14.02 -9.22
CA GLN A 234 7.47 12.71 -8.76
C GLN A 234 8.11 11.60 -9.61
N ALA A 235 8.58 10.57 -8.94
CA ALA A 235 8.98 9.30 -9.53
C ALA A 235 8.05 8.19 -9.01
N SER A 236 7.58 7.33 -9.92
CA SER A 236 6.85 6.12 -9.54
C SER A 236 7.73 5.19 -8.71
N SER A 237 7.15 4.15 -8.10
CA SER A 237 7.97 3.05 -7.59
C SER A 237 8.76 2.43 -8.74
N ALA A 238 10.01 2.06 -8.48
CA ALA A 238 10.88 1.43 -9.45
C ALA A 238 10.75 -0.10 -9.34
N PHE A 239 10.02 -0.76 -10.23
CA PHE A 239 9.74 -2.20 -10.11
C PHE A 239 10.69 -3.06 -10.97
N PRO A 240 11.29 -4.13 -10.41
CA PRO A 240 12.22 -5.00 -11.13
C PRO A 240 11.47 -5.87 -12.13
N LEU A 241 11.81 -5.74 -13.41
CA LEU A 241 11.14 -6.44 -14.50
C LEU A 241 11.26 -7.96 -14.37
N SER A 242 12.36 -8.47 -13.81
CA SER A 242 12.56 -9.90 -13.61
C SER A 242 11.55 -10.52 -12.65
N LYS A 243 11.01 -9.75 -11.69
CA LYS A 243 10.07 -10.20 -10.65
C LYS A 243 8.60 -9.98 -11.01
N LEU A 244 8.30 -9.55 -12.24
CA LEU A 244 6.93 -9.31 -12.67
C LEU A 244 6.11 -10.61 -12.75
N ALA A 245 6.73 -11.71 -13.16
CA ALA A 245 6.07 -13.01 -13.30
C ALA A 245 7.10 -14.15 -13.26
N PRO A 246 6.70 -15.40 -12.95
CA PRO A 246 7.63 -16.51 -12.74
C PRO A 246 8.22 -17.07 -14.03
N THR A 247 7.60 -16.83 -15.19
CA THR A 247 8.05 -17.34 -16.49
C THR A 247 8.22 -16.20 -17.50
N PRO A 248 9.16 -16.31 -18.45
CA PRO A 248 9.32 -15.32 -19.52
C PRO A 248 8.03 -15.09 -20.31
N THR A 249 7.31 -16.16 -20.64
CA THR A 249 6.05 -16.07 -21.41
C THR A 249 4.99 -15.23 -20.72
N ILE A 250 4.75 -15.45 -19.42
CA ILE A 250 3.78 -14.64 -18.66
C ILE A 250 4.29 -13.19 -18.56
N ARG A 251 5.59 -13.02 -18.27
CA ARG A 251 6.19 -11.70 -18.11
C ARG A 251 6.08 -10.84 -19.38
N GLU A 252 6.47 -11.39 -20.53
CA GLU A 252 6.38 -10.72 -21.82
C GLU A 252 4.94 -10.36 -22.15
N ARG A 253 4.01 -11.31 -21.94
CA ARG A 253 2.58 -11.05 -22.17
C ARG A 253 2.04 -9.90 -21.31
N LEU A 254 2.39 -9.86 -20.02
CA LEU A 254 1.97 -8.78 -19.13
C LEU A 254 2.61 -7.45 -19.53
N LEU A 255 3.89 -7.43 -19.89
CA LEU A 255 4.58 -6.20 -20.32
C LEU A 255 3.99 -5.65 -21.63
N ASP A 256 3.73 -6.51 -22.61
CA ASP A 256 3.21 -6.12 -23.92
C ASP A 256 1.78 -5.56 -23.81
N CYS A 257 0.96 -6.11 -22.91
CA CYS A 257 -0.43 -5.67 -22.74
C CYS A 257 -0.59 -4.52 -21.76
N LEU A 258 0.15 -4.52 -20.66
CA LEU A 258 -0.13 -3.67 -19.49
C LEU A 258 1.02 -2.71 -19.17
N GLY A 259 2.19 -2.92 -19.76
CA GLY A 259 3.41 -2.27 -19.33
C GLY A 259 3.88 -2.74 -17.95
N PRO A 260 4.89 -2.07 -17.38
CA PRO A 260 5.45 -2.41 -16.08
C PRO A 260 4.44 -2.26 -14.94
N TYR A 261 4.63 -3.06 -13.89
CA TYR A 261 3.91 -2.88 -12.63
C TYR A 261 4.58 -1.79 -11.77
N PHE A 262 3.80 -1.13 -10.92
CA PHE A 262 4.27 -0.21 -9.89
C PHE A 262 3.34 -0.31 -8.68
N LYS A 263 3.83 0.14 -7.51
CA LYS A 263 3.12 0.02 -6.24
C LYS A 263 3.18 1.29 -5.41
N GLY A 264 2.02 1.71 -4.95
CA GLY A 264 1.84 2.84 -4.06
C GLY A 264 1.97 4.19 -4.77
N THR A 265 1.88 5.25 -3.98
CA THR A 265 2.02 6.64 -4.42
C THR A 265 2.99 7.37 -3.49
N ALA A 266 3.74 8.33 -4.04
CA ALA A 266 4.56 9.25 -3.24
C ALA A 266 3.74 10.39 -2.63
N ILE A 267 2.52 10.59 -3.12
CA ILE A 267 1.65 11.70 -2.78
C ILE A 267 0.45 11.16 -2.00
N PRO A 268 0.25 11.62 -0.76
CA PRO A 268 -0.89 11.21 0.04
C PRO A 268 -2.19 11.82 -0.50
N PRO A 269 -3.30 11.06 -0.48
CA PRO A 269 -4.61 11.55 -0.87
C PRO A 269 -5.18 12.43 0.25
N ARG A 270 -4.91 13.74 0.20
CA ARG A 270 -5.42 14.72 1.16
C ARG A 270 -5.57 16.12 0.54
N PRO A 271 -6.53 16.94 0.96
CA PRO A 271 -6.83 18.20 0.29
C PRO A 271 -5.76 19.30 0.45
N ASP A 272 -4.95 19.23 1.51
CA ASP A 272 -3.86 20.18 1.79
C ASP A 272 -2.56 19.88 1.01
N ASP A 273 -2.51 18.79 0.25
CA ASP A 273 -1.45 18.54 -0.72
C ASP A 273 -1.93 18.94 -2.12
N PRO A 274 -1.33 19.95 -2.80
CA PRO A 274 -1.81 20.44 -4.09
C PRO A 274 -1.74 19.40 -5.22
N ALA A 275 -1.04 18.27 -5.02
CA ALA A 275 -0.89 17.21 -5.99
C ALA A 275 -1.69 15.94 -5.64
N TRP A 276 -2.60 15.99 -4.64
CA TRP A 276 -3.32 14.80 -4.13
C TRP A 276 -4.04 13.99 -5.20
N GLU A 277 -4.56 14.65 -6.24
CA GLU A 277 -5.21 13.98 -7.37
C GLU A 277 -4.24 13.05 -8.12
N SER A 278 -2.95 13.42 -8.21
CA SER A 278 -1.91 12.57 -8.80
C SER A 278 -1.75 11.28 -8.00
N GLY A 279 -1.79 11.37 -6.66
CA GLY A 279 -1.71 10.19 -5.79
C GLY A 279 -2.94 9.28 -5.89
N VAL A 280 -4.14 9.86 -5.93
CA VAL A 280 -5.38 9.10 -6.17
C VAL A 280 -5.41 8.46 -7.56
N SER A 281 -4.88 9.15 -8.58
CA SER A 281 -4.76 8.61 -9.93
C SER A 281 -3.80 7.42 -10.00
N GLU A 282 -2.63 7.50 -9.37
CA GLU A 282 -1.67 6.38 -9.34
C GLU A 282 -2.27 5.12 -8.70
N LEU A 283 -3.00 5.27 -7.58
CA LEU A 283 -3.66 4.15 -6.92
C LEU A 283 -4.75 3.51 -7.81
N PHE A 284 -5.49 4.34 -8.56
CA PHE A 284 -6.48 3.85 -9.53
C PHE A 284 -5.83 3.16 -10.73
N GLU A 285 -4.75 3.70 -11.27
CA GLU A 285 -3.97 3.10 -12.36
C GLU A 285 -3.37 1.74 -11.93
N GLN A 286 -2.83 1.65 -10.71
CA GLN A 286 -2.33 0.39 -10.15
C GLN A 286 -3.44 -0.65 -10.05
N ALA A 287 -4.61 -0.29 -9.50
CA ALA A 287 -5.74 -1.21 -9.40
C ALA A 287 -6.24 -1.65 -10.80
N THR A 288 -6.27 -0.74 -11.77
CA THR A 288 -6.62 -1.05 -13.16
C THR A 288 -5.64 -2.03 -13.80
N TRP A 289 -4.33 -1.86 -13.56
CA TRP A 289 -3.30 -2.80 -14.02
C TRP A 289 -3.59 -4.22 -13.48
N VAL A 290 -3.94 -4.32 -12.19
CA VAL A 290 -4.25 -5.60 -11.55
C VAL A 290 -5.49 -6.26 -12.13
N VAL A 291 -6.59 -5.52 -12.35
CA VAL A 291 -7.80 -6.09 -12.96
C VAL A 291 -7.50 -6.67 -14.34
N ASN A 292 -6.71 -5.95 -15.14
CA ASN A 292 -6.31 -6.43 -16.46
C ASN A 292 -5.34 -7.63 -16.39
N ALA A 293 -4.45 -7.66 -15.41
CA ALA A 293 -3.62 -8.84 -15.15
C ALA A 293 -4.48 -10.04 -14.74
N ALA A 294 -5.49 -9.85 -13.89
CA ALA A 294 -6.45 -10.90 -13.51
C ALA A 294 -7.17 -11.47 -14.74
N ARG A 295 -7.65 -10.60 -15.65
CA ARG A 295 -8.26 -11.00 -16.93
C ARG A 295 -7.32 -11.88 -17.76
N ILE A 296 -6.06 -11.49 -17.91
CA ILE A 296 -5.04 -12.25 -18.66
C ILE A 296 -4.77 -13.60 -17.98
N MET A 297 -4.56 -13.62 -16.66
CA MET A 297 -4.26 -14.86 -15.94
C MET A 297 -5.41 -15.87 -16.05
N LEU A 298 -6.65 -15.43 -15.83
CA LEU A 298 -7.84 -16.27 -15.93
C LEU A 298 -8.17 -16.67 -17.37
N GLY A 299 -7.94 -15.78 -18.35
CA GLY A 299 -8.31 -16.00 -19.74
C GLY A 299 -7.29 -16.82 -20.54
N GLU A 300 -6.00 -16.63 -20.28
CA GLU A 300 -4.92 -17.11 -21.16
C GLU A 300 -4.00 -18.14 -20.49
N PHE A 301 -3.92 -18.17 -19.15
CA PHE A 301 -2.94 -18.99 -18.41
C PHE A 301 -3.54 -20.09 -17.53
N ASP A 302 -4.80 -20.46 -17.79
CA ASP A 302 -5.51 -21.56 -17.11
C ASP A 302 -5.47 -21.42 -15.58
N VAL A 303 -5.71 -20.20 -15.10
CA VAL A 303 -5.83 -19.90 -13.66
C VAL A 303 -7.29 -20.02 -13.24
N ASP A 304 -7.54 -20.68 -12.10
CA ASP A 304 -8.87 -20.82 -11.50
C ASP A 304 -9.15 -19.74 -10.45
N LEU A 305 -8.11 -19.27 -9.74
CA LEU A 305 -8.22 -18.25 -8.69
C LEU A 305 -7.21 -17.13 -8.91
N VAL A 306 -7.66 -15.88 -8.89
CA VAL A 306 -6.81 -14.70 -8.72
C VAL A 306 -7.02 -14.12 -7.33
N VAL A 307 -5.93 -13.81 -6.62
CA VAL A 307 -5.97 -13.10 -5.34
C VAL A 307 -5.15 -11.82 -5.46
N HIS A 308 -5.72 -10.71 -5.03
CA HIS A 308 -5.01 -9.43 -4.93
C HIS A 308 -5.40 -8.68 -3.66
N LYS A 309 -4.42 -8.01 -3.05
CA LYS A 309 -4.63 -7.02 -1.99
C LYS A 309 -4.51 -5.59 -2.54
N ASN A 310 -5.62 -4.88 -2.56
CA ASN A 310 -5.80 -3.52 -3.02
C ASN A 310 -5.77 -2.50 -1.85
N PHE A 311 -5.30 -1.28 -2.11
CA PHE A 311 -5.17 -0.21 -1.11
C PHE A 311 -5.85 1.11 -1.54
N ILE A 312 -6.68 1.07 -2.59
CA ILE A 312 -7.18 2.30 -3.26
C ILE A 312 -7.96 3.24 -2.33
N VAL A 313 -8.66 2.71 -1.32
CA VAL A 313 -9.44 3.52 -0.36
C VAL A 313 -8.71 3.72 0.96
N ASP A 314 -7.87 2.78 1.39
CA ASP A 314 -7.19 2.82 2.68
C ASP A 314 -6.33 4.07 2.86
N ALA A 315 -5.58 4.43 1.80
CA ALA A 315 -4.74 5.61 1.83
C ALA A 315 -5.56 6.89 2.11
N ALA A 316 -6.73 7.03 1.50
CA ALA A 316 -7.63 8.17 1.73
C ALA A 316 -8.31 8.08 3.11
N ASN A 317 -8.72 6.89 3.53
CA ASN A 317 -9.30 6.69 4.86
C ASN A 317 -8.35 7.15 5.97
N HIS A 318 -7.07 6.78 5.87
CA HIS A 318 -6.05 7.17 6.84
C HIS A 318 -5.81 8.69 6.92
N GLN A 319 -5.96 9.42 5.80
CA GLN A 319 -5.73 10.87 5.77
C GLN A 319 -6.99 11.68 6.11
N CYS A 320 -8.17 11.20 5.71
CA CYS A 320 -9.37 12.02 5.62
C CYS A 320 -10.51 11.59 6.57
N ALA A 321 -10.60 10.31 6.95
CA ALA A 321 -11.80 9.80 7.64
C ALA A 321 -12.09 10.52 8.97
N ALA A 322 -11.06 10.81 9.77
CA ALA A 322 -11.24 11.56 11.02
C ALA A 322 -11.67 13.02 10.79
N GLN A 323 -11.28 13.62 9.66
CA GLN A 323 -11.53 15.04 9.39
C GLN A 323 -12.98 15.32 8.95
N ILE A 324 -13.72 14.27 8.58
CA ILE A 324 -15.12 14.38 8.17
C ILE A 324 -16.12 13.98 9.28
N ASP A 325 -15.62 13.46 10.41
CA ASP A 325 -16.45 12.97 11.51
C ASP A 325 -16.61 14.05 12.60
N PRO A 326 -17.83 14.55 12.86
CA PRO A 326 -18.09 15.57 13.88
C PRO A 326 -17.72 15.17 15.32
N THR A 327 -17.50 13.89 15.59
CA THR A 327 -17.06 13.40 16.90
C THR A 327 -15.55 13.52 17.11
N TYR A 328 -14.78 13.78 16.06
CA TYR A 328 -13.34 13.98 16.17
C TYR A 328 -13.03 15.30 16.89
N HIS A 329 -12.14 15.26 17.90
CA HIS A 329 -11.83 16.43 18.73
C HIS A 329 -11.18 17.60 17.97
N ARG A 330 -10.64 17.35 16.76
CA ARG A 330 -10.13 18.39 15.85
C ARG A 330 -11.00 18.57 14.61
N TYR A 331 -12.23 18.08 14.63
CA TYR A 331 -13.17 18.30 13.54
C TYR A 331 -13.34 19.79 13.27
N ASN A 332 -13.23 20.17 11.99
CA ASN A 332 -13.52 21.51 11.53
C ASN A 332 -14.52 21.45 10.37
N PRO A 333 -15.75 21.95 10.53
CA PRO A 333 -16.77 21.92 9.48
C PRO A 333 -16.38 22.73 8.24
N GLU A 334 -15.52 23.74 8.38
CA GLU A 334 -15.09 24.59 7.25
C GLU A 334 -14.17 23.83 6.28
N THR A 335 -13.37 22.88 6.79
CA THR A 335 -12.44 22.09 5.99
C THR A 335 -12.95 20.68 5.68
N ALA A 336 -13.95 20.19 6.42
CA ALA A 336 -14.47 18.83 6.30
C ALA A 336 -14.90 18.48 4.86
N PHE A 337 -15.48 19.43 4.12
CA PHE A 337 -15.89 19.21 2.73
C PHE A 337 -14.72 18.81 1.82
N ALA A 338 -13.56 19.46 1.96
CA ALA A 338 -12.39 19.15 1.14
C ALA A 338 -11.83 17.74 1.44
N PHE A 339 -11.89 17.30 2.70
CA PHE A 339 -11.52 15.93 3.05
C PHE A 339 -12.54 14.89 2.54
N ASP A 340 -13.83 15.22 2.58
CA ASP A 340 -14.91 14.38 2.03
C ASP A 340 -14.79 14.23 0.51
N GLU A 341 -14.35 15.26 -0.21
CA GLU A 341 -14.10 15.22 -1.65
C GLU A 341 -13.02 14.19 -2.02
N VAL A 342 -11.92 14.15 -1.26
CA VAL A 342 -10.83 13.18 -1.49
C VAL A 342 -11.31 11.75 -1.24
N LEU A 343 -12.10 11.53 -0.18
CA LEU A 343 -12.72 10.22 0.09
C LEU A 343 -13.69 9.86 -1.04
N HIS A 344 -14.61 10.75 -1.40
CA HIS A 344 -15.57 10.55 -2.49
C HIS A 344 -14.87 10.17 -3.79
N LYS A 345 -13.79 10.86 -4.16
CA LYS A 345 -12.98 10.54 -5.34
C LYS A 345 -12.36 9.13 -5.26
N SER A 346 -11.88 8.74 -4.09
CA SER A 346 -11.26 7.43 -3.87
C SER A 346 -12.30 6.28 -3.95
N TYR A 347 -13.49 6.48 -3.36
CA TYR A 347 -14.59 5.50 -3.41
C TYR A 347 -15.25 5.41 -4.79
N THR A 348 -15.36 6.52 -5.53
CA THR A 348 -15.84 6.49 -6.92
C THR A 348 -14.83 5.83 -7.86
N ASN A 349 -13.52 6.02 -7.63
CA ASN A 349 -12.49 5.24 -8.33
C ASN A 349 -12.56 3.75 -7.98
N PHE A 350 -12.78 3.40 -6.71
CA PHE A 350 -13.04 2.02 -6.32
C PHE A 350 -14.26 1.43 -7.05
N ASP A 351 -15.37 2.17 -7.16
CA ASP A 351 -16.54 1.73 -7.93
C ASP A 351 -16.22 1.43 -9.40
N ARG A 352 -15.36 2.25 -10.02
CA ARG A 352 -14.89 1.99 -11.40
C ARG A 352 -14.10 0.69 -11.50
N ILE A 353 -13.28 0.36 -10.49
CA ILE A 353 -12.60 -0.94 -10.39
C ILE A 353 -13.60 -2.08 -10.23
N VAL A 354 -14.66 -1.90 -9.43
CA VAL A 354 -15.76 -2.87 -9.32
C VAL A 354 -16.40 -3.12 -10.70
N GLY A 355 -16.67 -2.08 -11.47
CA GLY A 355 -17.17 -2.19 -12.84
C GLY A 355 -16.26 -3.04 -13.73
N GLN A 356 -14.96 -2.72 -13.75
CA GLN A 356 -13.98 -3.48 -14.54
C GLN A 356 -13.90 -4.96 -14.14
N LEU A 357 -13.99 -5.27 -12.84
CA LEU A 357 -14.03 -6.66 -12.35
C LEU A 357 -15.27 -7.41 -12.86
N LEU A 358 -16.43 -6.75 -12.86
CA LEU A 358 -17.67 -7.32 -13.40
C LEU A 358 -17.60 -7.54 -14.91
N ASP A 359 -16.97 -6.62 -15.64
CA ASP A 359 -16.74 -6.76 -17.08
C ASP A 359 -15.88 -8.00 -17.36
N VAL A 360 -14.76 -8.18 -16.63
CA VAL A 360 -13.93 -9.38 -16.74
C VAL A 360 -14.73 -10.66 -16.46
N ALA A 361 -15.56 -10.66 -15.41
CA ALA A 361 -16.36 -11.82 -15.06
C ALA A 361 -17.42 -12.15 -16.13
N SER A 362 -18.02 -11.11 -16.72
CA SER A 362 -18.98 -11.24 -17.82
C SER A 362 -18.32 -11.75 -19.11
N GLU A 363 -17.13 -11.24 -19.45
CA GLU A 363 -16.37 -11.62 -20.64
C GLU A 363 -15.91 -13.08 -20.60
N LEU A 364 -15.38 -13.53 -19.46
CA LEU A 364 -14.83 -14.88 -19.32
C LEU A 364 -15.92 -15.94 -19.09
N GLY A 365 -17.09 -15.54 -18.59
CA GLY A 365 -18.17 -16.42 -18.18
C GLY A 365 -17.79 -17.32 -17.00
N ASN A 366 -18.79 -17.85 -16.28
CA ASN A 366 -18.60 -18.75 -15.13
C ASN A 366 -17.51 -18.27 -14.13
N THR A 367 -17.41 -16.95 -13.95
CA THR A 367 -16.39 -16.29 -13.14
C THR A 367 -17.08 -15.53 -12.03
N HIS A 368 -16.65 -15.73 -10.79
CA HIS A 368 -17.17 -15.07 -9.62
C HIS A 368 -16.22 -13.96 -9.16
N VAL A 369 -16.77 -12.80 -8.82
CA VAL A 369 -16.04 -11.70 -8.20
C VAL A 369 -16.37 -11.68 -6.72
N VAL A 370 -15.34 -11.73 -5.88
CA VAL A 370 -15.45 -11.60 -4.43
C VAL A 370 -14.66 -10.37 -4.02
N ILE A 371 -15.33 -9.42 -3.38
CA ILE A 371 -14.73 -8.22 -2.82
C ILE A 371 -14.91 -8.28 -1.31
N ALA A 372 -13.81 -8.17 -0.57
CA ALA A 372 -13.83 -8.23 0.89
C ALA A 372 -12.88 -7.20 1.49
N GLY A 373 -13.35 -6.52 2.54
CA GLY A 373 -12.51 -5.68 3.39
C GLY A 373 -11.85 -6.49 4.50
N ASP A 374 -10.64 -6.14 4.89
CA ASP A 374 -9.99 -6.64 6.11
C ASP A 374 -10.46 -5.91 7.37
N HIS A 375 -10.73 -4.61 7.27
CA HIS A 375 -11.25 -3.77 8.35
C HIS A 375 -11.95 -2.52 7.80
N GLY A 376 -12.67 -1.83 8.68
CA GLY A 376 -13.17 -0.48 8.42
C GLY A 376 -12.22 0.59 8.94
N ILE A 377 -12.72 1.81 9.11
CA ILE A 377 -12.00 2.93 9.71
C ILE A 377 -12.81 3.49 10.89
N CYS A 378 -12.11 3.92 11.95
CA CYS A 378 -12.77 4.57 13.08
C CYS A 378 -11.99 5.79 13.53
N VAL A 379 -12.71 6.77 14.08
CA VAL A 379 -12.09 7.94 14.69
C VAL A 379 -11.48 7.55 16.01
N ASN A 380 -10.20 7.88 16.17
CA ASN A 380 -9.54 7.75 17.45
C ASN A 380 -9.32 9.12 18.10
N ASN A 381 -10.08 9.41 19.16
CA ASN A 381 -9.91 10.61 19.99
C ASN A 381 -8.97 10.40 21.18
N TRP A 382 -8.60 9.15 21.47
CA TRP A 382 -7.90 8.78 22.69
C TRP A 382 -6.78 7.80 22.37
N VAL A 383 -5.56 8.20 22.67
CA VAL A 383 -4.41 7.33 22.49
C VAL A 383 -3.84 7.04 23.89
N CYS A 384 -3.63 5.77 24.22
CA CYS A 384 -3.09 5.33 25.52
C CYS A 384 -1.62 4.88 25.39
N ASP A 385 -0.72 5.44 26.21
CA ASP A 385 0.69 4.98 26.25
C ASP A 385 0.77 3.62 26.97
N ILE A 386 0.55 2.55 26.19
CA ILE A 386 0.56 1.17 26.69
C ILE A 386 1.92 0.82 27.31
N ASN A 387 3.03 1.34 26.75
CA ASN A 387 4.36 1.06 27.29
C ASN A 387 4.56 1.71 28.66
N ALA A 388 4.14 2.96 28.83
CA ALA A 388 4.14 3.62 30.14
C ALA A 388 3.29 2.83 31.14
N ARG A 389 2.08 2.39 30.76
CA ARG A 389 1.21 1.63 31.66
C ARG A 389 1.81 0.28 32.08
N LEU A 390 2.44 -0.43 31.15
CA LEU A 390 3.12 -1.71 31.41
C LEU A 390 4.38 -1.53 32.26
N HIS A 391 5.10 -0.42 32.07
CA HIS A 391 6.23 -0.04 32.91
C HIS A 391 5.79 0.26 34.35
N ASP A 392 4.72 1.04 34.52
CA ASP A 392 4.16 1.34 35.85
C ASP A 392 3.66 0.09 36.57
N ALA A 393 3.19 -0.92 35.83
CA ALA A 393 2.82 -2.24 36.36
C ALA A 393 4.04 -3.13 36.70
N GLY A 394 5.26 -2.69 36.39
CA GLY A 394 6.49 -3.45 36.59
C GLY A 394 6.69 -4.61 35.62
N TRP A 395 5.99 -4.62 34.48
CA TRP A 395 6.07 -5.69 33.47
C TRP A 395 6.95 -5.35 32.28
N LEU A 396 7.15 -4.06 31.99
CA LEU A 396 8.02 -3.57 30.92
C LEU A 396 9.17 -2.74 31.50
N ARG A 397 10.35 -2.84 30.88
CA ARG A 397 11.52 -2.03 31.20
C ARG A 397 11.93 -1.22 29.97
N PHE A 398 12.52 -0.06 30.23
CA PHE A 398 13.19 0.74 29.21
C PHE A 398 14.71 0.63 29.37
N ASP A 399 15.43 0.63 28.25
CA ASP A 399 16.88 0.73 28.22
C ASP A 399 17.36 2.16 28.57
N SER A 400 18.68 2.36 28.64
CA SER A 400 19.27 3.67 28.94
C SER A 400 19.00 4.75 27.88
N ARG A 401 18.52 4.37 26.70
CA ARG A 401 18.13 5.26 25.60
C ARG A 401 16.62 5.51 25.57
N GLY A 402 15.84 4.91 26.48
CA GLY A 402 14.39 5.02 26.56
C GLY A 402 13.63 4.09 25.61
N ASN A 403 14.29 3.14 24.95
CA ASN A 403 13.61 2.13 24.13
C ASN A 403 13.12 0.98 25.00
N VAL A 404 12.12 0.24 24.54
CA VAL A 404 11.66 -0.99 25.21
C VAL A 404 12.82 -2.00 25.26
N ASP A 405 13.19 -2.43 26.47
CA ASP A 405 14.14 -3.51 26.71
C ASP A 405 13.37 -4.84 26.65
N GLU A 406 13.25 -5.41 25.45
CA GLU A 406 12.51 -6.66 25.23
C GLU A 406 13.05 -7.83 26.08
N GLN A 407 14.38 -7.88 26.29
CA GLN A 407 15.02 -8.96 27.04
C GLN A 407 14.79 -8.84 28.54
N GLY A 408 14.86 -7.62 29.08
CA GLY A 408 14.63 -7.35 30.50
C GLY A 408 13.17 -7.23 30.90
N SER A 409 12.25 -7.22 29.94
CA SER A 409 10.80 -7.09 30.17
C SER A 409 10.10 -8.45 30.28
N LYS A 410 9.07 -8.52 31.13
CA LYS A 410 8.16 -9.67 31.21
C LYS A 410 7.19 -9.70 30.04
N VAL A 411 6.73 -8.52 29.65
CA VAL A 411 5.91 -8.29 28.48
C VAL A 411 6.42 -7.07 27.73
N PHE A 412 6.28 -7.06 26.42
CA PHE A 412 6.75 -5.97 25.58
C PHE A 412 5.77 -5.71 24.46
N THR A 413 5.77 -4.47 23.96
CA THR A 413 5.09 -4.15 22.70
C THR A 413 6.13 -4.03 21.60
N LYS A 414 5.74 -4.34 20.36
CA LYS A 414 6.60 -4.10 19.20
C LYS A 414 6.37 -2.69 18.70
N ARG A 415 7.47 -1.95 18.48
CA ARG A 415 7.42 -0.58 17.93
C ARG A 415 6.67 -0.50 16.60
N SER A 416 6.84 -1.51 15.74
CA SER A 416 6.15 -1.60 14.44
C SER A 416 4.64 -1.85 14.54
N ARG A 417 4.11 -2.18 15.72
CA ARG A 417 2.69 -2.50 15.97
C ARG A 417 1.98 -1.42 16.80
N GLN A 418 2.60 -0.24 16.91
CA GLN A 418 2.03 0.95 17.58
C GLN A 418 1.58 0.72 19.04
N GLY A 419 2.08 -0.32 19.72
CA GLY A 419 1.66 -0.65 21.08
C GLY A 419 0.36 -1.46 21.19
N ASN A 420 -0.34 -1.74 20.09
CA ASN A 420 -1.66 -2.41 20.11
C ASN A 420 -1.60 -3.91 20.46
N GLU A 421 -0.41 -4.49 20.49
CA GLU A 421 -0.17 -5.90 20.78
C GLU A 421 0.83 -6.03 21.92
N ILE A 422 0.49 -6.83 22.92
CA ILE A 422 1.34 -7.14 24.07
C ILE A 422 1.86 -8.56 23.92
N PHE A 423 3.17 -8.69 23.82
CA PHE A 423 3.88 -9.97 23.71
C PHE A 423 4.38 -10.38 25.08
N ILE A 424 4.15 -11.64 25.45
CA ILE A 424 4.72 -12.23 26.66
C ILE A 424 6.10 -12.79 26.31
N ASN A 425 7.09 -12.47 27.14
CA ASN A 425 8.47 -12.89 26.89
C ASN A 425 8.60 -14.43 26.99
N PRO A 426 9.06 -15.11 25.92
CA PRO A 426 9.17 -16.57 25.91
C PRO A 426 10.28 -17.12 26.82
N SER A 427 11.15 -16.26 27.37
CA SER A 427 12.14 -16.69 28.36
C SER A 427 11.58 -16.92 29.77
N LEU A 428 10.37 -16.44 30.05
CA LEU A 428 9.68 -16.66 31.33
C LEU A 428 9.29 -18.13 31.51
N ALA A 429 9.19 -18.60 32.75
CA ALA A 429 8.64 -19.94 33.02
C ALA A 429 7.16 -20.02 32.58
N GLU A 430 6.68 -21.21 32.15
CA GLU A 430 5.31 -21.38 31.65
C GLU A 430 4.24 -20.93 32.67
N GLU A 431 4.46 -21.22 33.95
CA GLU A 431 3.54 -20.79 35.02
C GLU A 431 3.46 -19.25 35.13
N GLU A 432 4.59 -18.55 34.96
CA GLU A 432 4.60 -17.08 34.96
C GLU A 432 3.92 -16.52 33.70
N ARG A 433 4.12 -17.18 32.55
CA ARG A 433 3.40 -16.82 31.31
C ARG A 433 1.90 -16.99 31.47
N ASP A 434 1.44 -18.09 32.07
CA ASP A 434 0.01 -18.34 32.33
C ASP A 434 -0.59 -17.32 33.29
N GLN A 435 0.15 -16.91 34.32
CA GLN A 435 -0.28 -15.84 35.20
C GLN A 435 -0.40 -14.50 34.45
N LEU A 436 0.53 -14.18 33.56
CA LEU A 436 0.49 -12.97 32.75
C LEU A 436 -0.65 -13.00 31.73
N ARG A 437 -0.90 -14.13 31.05
CA ARG A 437 -2.03 -14.32 30.11
C ARG A 437 -3.41 -14.06 30.73
N ARG A 438 -3.54 -14.16 32.05
CA ARG A 438 -4.79 -13.89 32.78
C ARG A 438 -4.91 -12.45 33.25
N LYS A 439 -3.80 -11.70 33.29
CA LYS A 439 -3.70 -10.35 33.86
C LYS A 439 -3.58 -9.26 32.80
N VAL A 440 -2.95 -9.59 31.69
CA VAL A 440 -2.91 -8.83 30.43
C VAL A 440 -4.15 -9.22 29.65
#